data_AF-A0A080MIQ2-F1
#
_entry.id   AF-A0A080MIQ2-F1
#
_cell.length_a   1.000
_cell.length_b   1.000
_cell.length_c   1.000
_cell.angle_alpha   90.00
_cell.angle_beta   90.00
_cell.angle_gamma   90.00
#
_symmetry.space_group_name_H-M   'P 1'
#
loop_
_entity.id
_entity.type
_entity.pdbx_description
1 polymer ?
#
loop_
_entity_poly.entity_id
_entity_poly.type
_entity_poly.pdbx_seq_one_letter_code
_entity_poly.pdbx_strand_id
1 'polypeptide(L)'
;MLRDLGIAVAKIDATDWNPDQKNMRQSRQERAQAMRNAHAAAAYGKWVAAELQASIDDPRPSIPHEEVMAEMDADPATFLSA
;
A
#
# COMPACT_ATOMS: atom_id res chain seq x y z
N MET A 1 32.82 2.98 4.38
CA MET A 1 32.21 2.65 3.07
C MET A 1 32.68 3.51 1.88
N LEU A 2 33.14 4.77 2.01
CA LEU A 2 33.86 5.47 0.93
C LEU A 2 35.39 5.47 1.10
N ARG A 3 35.89 5.56 2.35
CA ARG A 3 37.33 5.47 2.67
C ARG A 3 37.91 4.09 2.37
N ASP A 4 37.13 3.03 2.58
CA ASP A 4 37.54 1.63 2.33
C ASP A 4 37.64 1.30 0.83
N LEU A 5 37.07 2.15 -0.03
CA LEU A 5 37.18 2.07 -1.49
C LEU A 5 38.33 2.93 -2.04
N GLY A 6 39.17 3.53 -1.19
CA GLY A 6 40.32 4.35 -1.59
C GLY A 6 39.98 5.75 -2.14
N ILE A 7 38.71 6.16 -2.09
CA ILE A 7 38.29 7.50 -2.53
C ILE A 7 38.55 8.49 -1.39
N ALA A 8 39.72 9.14 -1.43
CA ALA A 8 40.12 10.14 -0.44
C ALA A 8 39.47 11.51 -0.69
N VAL A 9 39.27 11.87 -1.97
CA VAL A 9 38.62 13.11 -2.40
C VAL A 9 37.73 12.81 -3.59
N ALA A 10 36.45 13.13 -3.48
CA ALA A 10 35.52 13.12 -4.60
C ALA A 10 35.33 14.55 -5.09
N LYS A 11 35.70 14.83 -6.34
CA LYS A 11 35.45 16.12 -6.98
C LYS A 11 34.20 15.96 -7.84
N ILE A 12 33.08 16.48 -7.36
CA ILE A 12 31.82 16.45 -8.09
C ILE A 12 31.83 17.68 -9.00
N ASP A 13 31.86 17.45 -10.29
CA ASP A 13 31.67 18.48 -11.29
C ASP A 13 30.18 18.81 -11.37
N ALA A 14 29.85 20.06 -11.08
CA ALA A 14 28.50 20.60 -11.12
C ALA A 14 28.33 21.63 -12.25
N THR A 15 29.29 21.76 -13.16
CA THR A 15 29.25 22.76 -14.24
C THR A 15 28.11 22.48 -15.24
N ASP A 16 27.79 21.21 -15.47
CA ASP A 16 26.64 20.80 -16.29
C ASP A 16 25.37 20.54 -15.44
N TRP A 17 25.45 20.79 -14.13
CA TRP A 17 24.29 20.68 -13.25
C TRP A 17 23.44 21.94 -13.37
N ASN A 18 22.31 21.81 -14.06
CA ASN A 18 21.31 22.86 -14.14
C ASN A 18 20.08 22.47 -13.29
N PRO A 19 19.76 23.22 -12.21
CA PRO A 19 18.62 22.92 -11.35
C PRO A 19 17.27 22.97 -12.08
N ASP A 20 17.21 23.64 -13.23
CA ASP A 20 16.02 23.81 -14.06
C ASP A 20 15.90 22.74 -15.18
N GLN A 21 16.99 22.02 -15.51
CA GLN A 21 16.99 21.04 -16.63
C GLN A 21 16.39 19.67 -16.27
N LYS A 22 16.07 19.44 -15.00
CA LYS A 22 15.24 18.30 -14.58
C LYS A 22 14.69 18.64 -13.21
N ASN A 23 13.37 18.62 -13.02
CA ASN A 23 12.76 18.76 -11.70
C ASN A 23 13.11 17.55 -10.82
N MET A 24 14.34 17.49 -10.29
CA MET A 24 14.85 16.37 -9.50
C MET A 24 13.99 16.15 -8.25
N ARG A 25 13.45 17.24 -7.68
CA ARG A 25 12.47 17.22 -6.58
C ARG A 25 11.21 16.44 -6.96
N GLN A 26 10.65 16.74 -8.13
CA GLN A 26 9.49 16.03 -8.68
C GLN A 26 9.82 14.54 -8.88
N SER A 27 10.97 14.21 -9.49
CA SER A 27 11.37 12.81 -9.70
C SER A 27 11.59 12.02 -8.39
N ARG A 28 11.97 12.71 -7.30
CA ARG A 28 12.12 12.10 -5.97
C ARG A 28 10.76 11.91 -5.30
N GLN A 29 9.88 12.90 -5.44
CA GLN A 29 8.50 12.83 -4.94
C GLN A 29 7.73 11.71 -5.62
N GLU A 30 7.84 11.56 -6.95
CA GLU A 30 7.21 10.49 -7.72
C GLU A 30 7.68 9.10 -7.25
N ARG A 31 9.00 8.90 -7.07
CA ARG A 31 9.54 7.64 -6.54
C ARG A 31 9.07 7.34 -5.11
N ALA A 32 9.03 8.36 -4.25
CA ALA A 32 8.52 8.21 -2.89
C ALA A 32 7.03 7.84 -2.89
N GLN A 33 6.24 8.44 -3.78
CA GLN A 33 4.83 8.12 -3.93
C GLN A 33 4.63 6.69 -4.46
N ALA A 34 5.41 6.27 -5.46
CA ALA A 34 5.38 4.90 -5.97
C ALA A 34 5.71 3.89 -4.87
N MET A 35 6.73 4.16 -4.05
CA MET A 35 7.10 3.32 -2.92
C MET A 35 5.99 3.24 -1.86
N ARG A 36 5.38 4.38 -1.50
CA ARG A 36 4.22 4.42 -0.59
C ARG A 36 3.05 3.61 -1.13
N ASN A 37 2.73 3.76 -2.41
CA ASN A 37 1.65 3.02 -3.06
C ASN A 37 1.93 1.52 -3.06
N ALA A 38 3.17 1.10 -3.36
CA ALA A 38 3.57 -0.30 -3.32
C ALA A 38 3.46 -0.88 -1.90
N HIS A 39 3.89 -0.15 -0.88
CA HIS A 39 3.72 -0.58 0.52
C HIS A 39 2.26 -0.65 0.95
N ALA A 40 1.44 0.34 0.57
CA ALA A 40 0.01 0.33 0.87
C ALA A 40 -0.69 -0.86 0.18
N ALA A 41 -0.38 -1.12 -1.09
CA ALA A 41 -0.92 -2.26 -1.82
C ALA A 41 -0.49 -3.60 -1.21
N ALA A 42 0.78 -3.73 -0.79
CA ALA A 42 1.27 -4.93 -0.14
C ALA A 42 0.64 -5.15 1.24
N ALA A 43 0.43 -4.08 2.02
CA ALA A 43 -0.25 -4.16 3.31
C ALA A 43 -1.73 -4.56 3.13
N TYR A 44 -2.42 -3.93 2.16
CA TYR A 44 -3.80 -4.25 1.82
C TYR A 44 -3.96 -5.70 1.38
N GLY A 45 -3.10 -6.17 0.46
CA GLY A 45 -3.15 -7.56 -0.01
C GLY A 45 -2.93 -8.58 1.12
N LYS A 46 -2.02 -8.29 2.05
CA LYS A 46 -1.81 -9.14 3.24
C LYS A 46 -3.03 -9.18 4.15
N TRP A 47 -3.64 -8.02 4.39
CA TRP A 47 -4.87 -7.95 5.19
C TRP A 47 -6.02 -8.71 4.53
N VAL A 48 -6.28 -8.50 3.24
CA VAL A 48 -7.35 -9.20 2.50
C VAL A 48 -7.13 -10.72 2.52
N ALA A 49 -5.90 -11.18 2.31
CA ALA A 49 -5.60 -12.61 2.34
C ALA A 49 -5.84 -13.22 3.74
N ALA A 50 -5.49 -12.49 4.80
CA ALA A 50 -5.74 -12.94 6.17
C ALA A 50 -7.25 -12.96 6.51
N GLU A 51 -7.98 -11.92 6.12
CA GLU A 51 -9.42 -11.80 6.32
C GLU A 51 -10.19 -12.91 5.58
N LEU A 52 -9.79 -13.17 4.33
CA LEU A 52 -10.37 -14.25 3.53
C LEU A 52 -10.10 -15.62 4.16
N GLN A 53 -8.87 -15.86 4.63
CA GLN A 53 -8.53 -17.12 5.30
C GLN A 53 -9.34 -17.31 6.59
N ALA A 54 -9.49 -16.24 7.39
CA ALA A 54 -10.32 -16.29 8.58
C ALA A 54 -11.80 -16.60 8.27
N SER A 55 -12.32 -16.08 7.15
CA SER A 55 -13.68 -16.38 6.68
C SER A 55 -13.84 -17.82 6.17
N ILE A 56 -12.80 -18.37 5.53
CA ILE A 56 -12.77 -19.78 5.09
C ILE A 56 -12.68 -20.74 6.27
N ASP A 57 -11.90 -20.38 7.30
CA ASP A 57 -11.69 -21.18 8.49
C ASP A 57 -12.86 -21.07 9.49
N ASP A 58 -13.85 -20.21 9.22
CA ASP A 58 -15.04 -20.07 10.05
C ASP A 58 -15.90 -21.34 9.97
N PRO A 59 -16.13 -22.05 11.09
CA PRO A 59 -16.93 -23.28 11.10
C PRO A 59 -18.43 -23.03 10.96
N ARG A 60 -18.89 -21.77 11.01
CA ARG A 60 -20.32 -21.44 10.89
C ARG A 60 -20.84 -21.81 9.49
N PRO A 61 -22.06 -22.38 9.40
CA PRO A 61 -22.66 -22.66 8.11
C PRO A 61 -22.94 -21.36 7.35
N SER A 62 -22.86 -21.41 6.03
CA SER A 62 -23.25 -20.27 5.19
C SER A 62 -24.73 -19.96 5.36
N ILE A 63 -25.05 -18.67 5.44
CA ILE A 63 -26.43 -18.17 5.56
C ILE A 63 -27.06 -18.14 4.15
N PRO A 64 -28.31 -18.61 3.97
CA PRO A 64 -29.03 -18.49 2.71
C PRO A 64 -29.19 -17.02 2.28
N HIS A 65 -29.11 -16.77 0.97
CA HIS A 65 -29.25 -15.42 0.42
C HIS A 65 -30.55 -14.72 0.83
N GLU A 66 -31.66 -15.46 0.85
CA GLU A 66 -32.99 -14.97 1.22
C GLU A 66 -33.08 -14.52 2.69
N GLU A 67 -32.36 -15.18 3.60
CA GLU A 67 -32.27 -14.78 5.00
C GLU A 67 -31.46 -13.49 5.17
N VAL A 68 -30.32 -13.38 4.47
CA VAL A 68 -29.50 -12.15 4.46
C VAL A 68 -30.29 -10.95 3.94
N MET A 69 -31.03 -11.11 2.84
CA MET A 69 -31.83 -10.03 2.28
C MET A 69 -32.98 -9.62 3.19
N ALA A 70 -33.63 -10.59 3.86
CA ALA A 70 -34.69 -10.29 4.81
C ALA A 70 -34.19 -9.48 6.01
N GLU A 71 -32.98 -9.77 6.52
CA GLU A 71 -32.35 -8.99 7.60
C GLU A 71 -31.99 -7.56 7.13
N MET A 72 -31.41 -7.42 5.94
CA MET A 72 -31.09 -6.12 5.35
C MET A 72 -32.34 -5.24 5.15
N ASP A 73 -33.46 -5.84 4.74
CA ASP A 73 -34.74 -5.13 4.54
C ASP A 73 -35.43 -4.79 5.87
N ALA A 74 -35.29 -5.65 6.89
CA ALA A 74 -35.93 -5.47 8.19
C ALA A 74 -35.23 -4.42 9.06
N ASP A 75 -33.90 -4.39 9.06
CA ASP A 75 -33.14 -3.40 9.81
C ASP A 75 -31.76 -3.10 9.15
N PRO A 76 -31.70 -2.08 8.27
CA PRO A 76 -30.46 -1.70 7.61
C PRO A 76 -29.40 -1.13 8.59
N ALA A 77 -29.79 -0.68 9.78
CA ALA A 77 -28.86 -0.14 10.77
C ALA A 77 -28.15 -1.26 11.54
N THR A 78 -28.85 -2.37 11.81
CA THR A 78 -28.27 -3.55 12.47
C THR A 78 -27.29 -4.28 11.55
N PHE A 79 -27.61 -4.39 10.26
CA PHE A 79 -26.74 -5.06 9.27
C PHE A 79 -25.34 -4.40 9.12
N LEU A 80 -25.23 -3.08 9.30
CA LEU A 80 -23.95 -2.36 9.21
C LEU A 80 -23.09 -2.50 10.49
N SER A 81 -23.61 -3.14 11.53
CA SER A 81 -22.98 -3.24 12.85
C SER A 81 -22.51 -4.65 13.25
N ALA A 82 -22.82 -5.66 12.43
CA ALA A 82 -22.42 -7.06 12.59
C ALA A 82 -21.17 -7.40 11.75
#